data_AF-A0A1I5JS71-F1
#
_entry.id   AF-A0A1I5JS71-F1
#
_cell.length_a   1.000
_cell.length_b   1.000
_cell.length_c   1.000
_cell.angle_alpha   90.00
_cell.angle_beta   90.00
_cell.angle_gamma   90.00
#
_symmetry.space_group_name_H-M   'P 1'
#
loop_
_entity.id
_entity.type
_entity.pdbx_description
1 polymer ?
#
loop_
_entity_poly.entity_id
_entity_poly.type
_entity_poly.pdbx_seq_one_letter_code
_entity_poly.pdbx_strand_id
1 'polypeptide(L)'
;MEKAKSTEWKNAATELAGMIYGVSLDGVVTRNEYETLKNWCADNESLCEHEPFNGLYSKIKPIVDSGSVNKEELEEIEDILNKFLEKIGSKQRVEDSNKLFIKGLLKGILSSGDINDQEVYKLKQFLENQDDENLKSKFNGLKELIDKIWEDGKVDDAEFRILKDYMGLLIQVV
;
A
#
# COMPACT_ATOMS: atom_id res chain seq x y z
N MET A 1 -5.87 -27.44 -4.97
CA MET A 1 -4.67 -26.98 -4.25
C MET A 1 -3.99 -25.82 -4.99
N GLU A 2 -3.70 -25.93 -6.30
CA GLU A 2 -3.11 -24.82 -7.09
C GLU A 2 -3.96 -23.54 -7.14
N LYS A 3 -5.29 -23.67 -7.26
CA LYS A 3 -6.18 -22.49 -7.34
C LYS A 3 -6.22 -21.67 -6.04
N ALA A 4 -6.07 -22.31 -4.88
CA ALA A 4 -6.01 -21.64 -3.58
C ALA A 4 -4.69 -20.87 -3.41
N LYS A 5 -3.55 -21.50 -3.77
CA LYS A 5 -2.23 -20.83 -3.81
C LYS A 5 -2.24 -19.62 -4.75
N SER A 6 -2.86 -19.74 -5.93
CA SER A 6 -2.99 -18.61 -6.87
C SER A 6 -3.78 -17.44 -6.28
N THR A 7 -4.79 -17.69 -5.44
CA THR A 7 -5.54 -16.64 -4.75
C THR A 7 -4.74 -15.98 -3.63
N GLU A 8 -4.01 -16.76 -2.83
CA GLU A 8 -3.13 -16.24 -1.78
C GLU A 8 -2.03 -15.33 -2.36
N TRP A 9 -1.42 -15.73 -3.47
CA TRP A 9 -0.40 -14.92 -4.15
C TRP A 9 -0.94 -13.63 -4.73
N LYS A 10 -2.15 -13.68 -5.30
CA LYS A 10 -2.85 -12.47 -5.77
C LYS A 10 -3.09 -11.51 -4.62
N ASN A 11 -3.61 -12.02 -3.50
CA ASN A 11 -3.91 -11.20 -2.33
C ASN A 11 -2.65 -10.55 -1.76
N ALA A 12 -1.57 -11.31 -1.59
CA ALA A 12 -0.30 -10.81 -1.09
C ALA A 12 0.28 -9.73 -2.01
N ALA A 13 0.35 -9.98 -3.32
CA ALA A 13 0.89 -8.99 -4.26
C ALA A 13 0.02 -7.73 -4.37
N THR A 14 -1.30 -7.87 -4.27
CA THR A 14 -2.21 -6.73 -4.19
C THR A 14 -1.95 -5.89 -2.94
N GLU A 15 -1.75 -6.51 -1.78
CA GLU A 15 -1.45 -5.81 -0.55
C GLU A 15 -0.09 -5.10 -0.63
N LEU A 16 0.93 -5.75 -1.19
CA LEU A 16 2.24 -5.13 -1.42
C LEU A 16 2.14 -3.93 -2.38
N ALA A 17 1.38 -4.06 -3.47
CA ALA A 17 1.16 -2.95 -4.40
C ALA A 17 0.52 -1.74 -3.69
N GLY A 18 -0.45 -1.99 -2.81
CA GLY A 18 -1.01 -0.97 -1.94
C GLY A 18 0.07 -0.32 -1.04
N MET A 19 0.87 -1.14 -0.36
CA MET A 19 1.93 -0.64 0.54
C MET A 19 2.93 0.25 -0.18
N ILE A 20 3.37 -0.15 -1.37
CA ILE A 20 4.32 0.61 -2.18
C ILE A 20 3.71 1.92 -2.69
N TYR A 21 2.43 1.89 -3.07
CA TYR A 21 1.70 3.10 -3.39
C TYR A 21 1.62 4.05 -2.19
N GLY A 22 1.40 3.52 -0.98
CA GLY A 22 1.36 4.30 0.25
C GLY A 22 2.67 5.01 0.58
N VAL A 23 3.78 4.26 0.62
CA VAL A 23 5.11 4.82 0.95
C VAL A 23 5.69 5.72 -0.14
N SER A 24 5.06 5.78 -1.31
CA SER A 24 5.47 6.65 -2.42
C SER A 24 4.62 7.92 -2.52
N LEU A 25 3.62 8.10 -1.63
CA LEU A 25 2.69 9.22 -1.71
C LEU A 25 3.36 10.59 -1.53
N ASP A 26 4.42 10.74 -0.75
CA ASP A 26 5.16 12.02 -0.68
C ASP A 26 6.43 12.02 -1.54
N GLY A 27 6.77 10.88 -2.14
CA GLY A 27 7.98 10.68 -2.93
C GLY A 27 9.27 10.55 -2.11
N VAL A 28 9.18 10.35 -0.79
CA VAL A 28 10.31 10.21 0.13
C VAL A 28 10.14 8.94 0.96
N VAL A 29 10.96 7.92 0.70
CA VAL A 29 10.96 6.71 1.54
C VAL A 29 11.82 6.93 2.78
N THR A 30 11.17 6.94 3.94
CA THR A 30 11.79 6.96 5.25
C THR A 30 12.32 5.58 5.66
N ARG A 31 13.18 5.56 6.68
CA ARG A 31 13.71 4.31 7.25
C ARG A 31 12.59 3.37 7.76
N ASN A 32 11.51 3.91 8.32
CA ASN A 32 10.45 3.09 8.89
C ASN A 32 9.58 2.43 7.79
N GLU A 33 9.34 3.14 6.69
CA GLU A 33 8.67 2.61 5.49
C GLU A 33 9.49 1.50 4.84
N TYR A 34 10.79 1.74 4.75
CA TYR A 34 11.76 0.75 4.32
C TYR A 34 11.69 -0.54 5.16
N GLU A 35 11.78 -0.43 6.48
CA GLU A 35 11.70 -1.60 7.38
C GLU A 35 10.34 -2.31 7.25
N THR A 36 9.27 -1.58 6.93
CA THR A 36 7.94 -2.16 6.73
C THR A 36 7.85 -2.98 5.44
N LEU A 37 8.44 -2.51 4.32
CA LEU A 37 8.56 -3.30 3.10
C LEU A 37 9.40 -4.57 3.34
N LYS A 38 10.47 -4.45 4.13
CA LYS A 38 11.31 -5.58 4.50
C LYS A 38 10.57 -6.60 5.37
N ASN A 39 9.81 -6.15 6.37
CA ASN A 39 8.98 -7.01 7.21
C ASN A 39 7.92 -7.73 6.39
N TRP A 40 7.27 -7.05 5.45
CA TRP A 40 6.33 -7.70 4.53
C TRP A 40 7.00 -8.82 3.74
N CYS A 41 8.21 -8.58 3.20
CA CYS A 41 8.98 -9.61 2.50
C CYS A 41 9.33 -10.82 3.41
N ALA A 42 9.66 -10.58 4.68
CA ALA A 42 9.95 -11.64 5.64
C ALA A 42 8.69 -12.45 6.02
N ASP A 43 7.58 -11.77 6.28
CA ASP A 43 6.30 -12.41 6.65
C ASP A 43 5.71 -13.27 5.53
N ASN A 44 6.07 -12.97 4.28
CA ASN A 44 5.60 -13.68 3.09
C ASN A 44 6.64 -14.66 2.52
N GLU A 45 7.75 -14.93 3.21
CA GLU A 45 8.84 -15.78 2.71
C GLU A 45 8.37 -17.19 2.33
N SER A 46 7.42 -17.76 3.06
CA SER A 46 6.83 -19.07 2.71
C SER A 46 6.05 -19.08 1.39
N LEU A 47 5.54 -17.93 0.95
CA LEU A 47 4.90 -17.79 -0.37
C LEU A 47 5.95 -17.72 -1.49
N CYS A 48 7.18 -17.34 -1.16
CA CYS A 48 8.30 -17.15 -2.07
C CYS A 48 8.96 -18.45 -2.54
N GLU A 49 8.54 -19.61 -2.04
CA GLU A 49 9.08 -20.92 -2.47
C GLU A 49 8.59 -21.37 -3.85
N HIS A 50 7.66 -20.65 -4.47
CA HIS A 50 6.98 -21.08 -5.68
C HIS A 50 6.85 -19.98 -6.73
N GLU A 51 7.06 -20.35 -8.00
CA GLU A 51 6.75 -19.47 -9.14
C GLU A 51 5.24 -19.22 -9.26
N PRO A 52 4.81 -17.99 -9.62
CA PRO A 52 5.64 -16.85 -10.02
C PRO A 52 6.10 -15.95 -8.86
N PHE A 53 5.68 -16.22 -7.62
CA PHE A 53 5.93 -15.36 -6.47
C PHE A 53 7.41 -15.36 -6.06
N ASN A 54 8.11 -16.48 -6.26
CA ASN A 54 9.57 -16.55 -6.14
C ASN A 54 10.26 -15.49 -7.01
N GLY A 55 9.91 -15.40 -8.30
CA GLY A 55 10.43 -14.38 -9.21
C GLY A 55 10.07 -12.94 -8.85
N LEU A 56 8.93 -12.70 -8.20
CA LEU A 56 8.60 -11.38 -7.63
C LEU A 56 9.56 -11.05 -6.48
N TYR A 57 9.61 -11.96 -5.50
CA TYR A 57 10.42 -11.82 -4.30
C TYR A 57 11.91 -11.66 -4.61
N SER A 58 12.45 -12.48 -5.52
CA SER A 58 13.88 -12.44 -5.88
C SER A 58 14.29 -11.12 -6.52
N LYS A 59 13.35 -10.38 -7.12
CA LYS A 59 13.62 -9.07 -7.75
C LYS A 59 13.47 -7.92 -6.76
N ILE A 60 12.46 -7.98 -5.88
CA ILE A 60 12.21 -6.94 -4.88
C ILE A 60 13.22 -7.02 -3.72
N LYS A 61 13.54 -8.24 -3.27
CA LYS A 61 14.44 -8.48 -2.14
C LYS A 61 15.78 -7.73 -2.24
N PRO A 62 16.55 -7.76 -3.34
CA PRO A 62 17.83 -7.04 -3.41
C PRO A 62 17.67 -5.52 -3.40
N ILE A 63 16.59 -4.98 -3.98
CA ILE A 63 16.27 -3.54 -3.95
C ILE A 63 16.00 -3.12 -2.52
N VAL A 64 15.23 -3.93 -1.78
CA VAL A 64 14.99 -3.67 -0.36
C VAL A 64 16.27 -3.95 0.44
N ASP A 65 17.02 -5.02 0.24
CA ASP A 65 18.20 -5.31 1.07
C ASP A 65 19.37 -4.30 0.90
N SER A 66 19.33 -3.41 -0.10
CA SER A 66 20.34 -2.37 -0.34
C SER A 66 20.46 -1.35 0.80
N GLY A 67 19.43 -1.22 1.65
CA GLY A 67 19.42 -0.38 2.86
C GLY A 67 18.84 1.03 2.66
N SER A 68 18.47 1.39 1.44
CA SER A 68 17.70 2.60 1.11
C SER A 68 16.95 2.37 -0.20
N VAL A 69 15.68 2.73 -0.29
CA VAL A 69 14.93 2.69 -1.55
C VAL A 69 14.77 4.13 -2.02
N ASN A 70 15.43 4.49 -3.11
CA ASN A 70 15.25 5.78 -3.77
C ASN A 70 14.02 5.76 -4.69
N LYS A 71 13.74 6.89 -5.35
CA LYS A 71 12.58 7.02 -6.22
C LYS A 71 12.66 6.10 -7.44
N GLU A 72 13.83 5.98 -8.06
CA GLU A 72 14.04 5.09 -9.19
C GLU A 72 13.83 3.61 -8.81
N GLU A 73 14.28 3.23 -7.62
CA GLU A 73 14.08 1.89 -7.04
C GLU A 73 12.60 1.62 -6.69
N LEU A 74 11.86 2.63 -6.22
CA LEU A 74 10.40 2.53 -6.06
C LEU A 74 9.71 2.28 -7.41
N GLU A 75 10.06 3.05 -8.43
CA GLU A 75 9.52 2.88 -9.80
C GLU A 75 9.85 1.49 -10.36
N GLU A 76 11.07 0.98 -10.09
CA GLU A 76 11.46 -0.38 -10.45
C GLU A 76 10.60 -1.42 -9.76
N ILE A 77 10.35 -1.29 -8.45
CA ILE A 77 9.49 -2.22 -7.72
C ILE A 77 8.04 -2.17 -8.26
N GLU A 78 7.53 -0.98 -8.56
CA GLU A 78 6.20 -0.80 -9.13
C GLU A 78 6.06 -1.50 -10.50
N ASP A 79 7.07 -1.37 -11.37
CA ASP A 79 7.14 -2.09 -12.65
C ASP A 79 7.23 -3.62 -12.46
N ILE A 80 8.03 -4.09 -11.50
CA ILE A 80 8.12 -5.51 -11.14
C ILE A 80 6.75 -6.05 -10.70
N LEU A 81 6.02 -5.31 -9.86
CA LEU A 81 4.69 -5.67 -9.38
C LEU A 81 3.67 -5.71 -10.52
N ASN A 82 3.65 -4.69 -11.38
CA ASN A 82 2.75 -4.63 -12.52
C ASN A 82 2.94 -5.85 -13.44
N LYS A 83 4.18 -6.18 -13.77
CA LYS A 83 4.53 -7.38 -14.56
C LYS A 83 4.10 -8.68 -13.88
N PHE A 84 4.22 -8.77 -12.56
CA PHE A 84 3.76 -9.92 -11.80
C PHE A 84 2.24 -10.07 -11.80
N LEU A 85 1.52 -8.97 -11.55
CA LEU A 85 0.05 -8.93 -11.56
C LEU A 85 -0.49 -9.32 -12.94
N GLU A 86 0.12 -8.83 -14.03
CA GLU A 86 -0.18 -9.26 -15.39
C GLU A 86 0.05 -10.76 -15.58
N LYS A 87 1.20 -11.29 -15.13
CA LYS A 87 1.57 -12.71 -15.25
C LYS A 87 0.56 -13.65 -14.56
N ILE A 88 -0.02 -13.23 -13.44
CA ILE A 88 -1.04 -14.02 -12.71
C ILE A 88 -2.48 -13.74 -13.19
N GLY A 89 -2.65 -12.95 -14.25
CA GLY A 89 -3.95 -12.58 -14.81
C GLY A 89 -4.77 -11.66 -13.89
N SER A 90 -4.11 -10.85 -13.07
CA SER A 90 -4.72 -9.75 -12.33
C SER A 90 -4.60 -8.47 -13.18
N LYS A 91 -5.72 -7.83 -13.50
CA LYS A 91 -5.74 -6.55 -14.24
C LYS A 91 -5.69 -5.35 -13.30
N GLN A 92 -4.94 -5.43 -12.21
CA GLN A 92 -5.02 -4.39 -11.19
C GLN A 92 -4.37 -3.09 -11.71
N ARG A 93 -5.21 -2.16 -12.19
CA ARG A 93 -4.87 -0.74 -12.27
C ARG A 93 -5.16 -0.10 -10.91
N VAL A 94 -4.61 1.07 -10.62
CA VAL A 94 -5.01 1.90 -9.46
C VAL A 94 -6.54 2.11 -9.43
N GLU A 95 -7.17 2.14 -10.61
CA GLU A 95 -8.62 2.20 -10.85
C GLU A 95 -9.38 0.92 -10.42
N ASP A 96 -8.70 -0.23 -10.36
CA ASP A 96 -9.23 -1.54 -9.93
C ASP A 96 -8.77 -1.87 -8.49
N SER A 97 -8.55 -0.83 -7.68
CA SER A 97 -8.24 -0.96 -6.26
C SER A 97 -9.26 -1.88 -5.59
N ASN A 98 -8.83 -2.72 -4.66
CA ASN A 98 -9.74 -3.51 -3.84
C ASN A 98 -9.40 -3.30 -2.37
N LYS A 99 -10.15 -3.91 -1.47
CA LYS A 99 -9.91 -3.76 -0.03
C LYS A 99 -8.48 -4.09 0.42
N LEU A 100 -7.84 -5.09 -0.21
CA LEU A 100 -6.48 -5.50 0.12
C LEU A 100 -5.47 -4.45 -0.34
N PHE A 101 -5.70 -3.84 -1.51
CA PHE A 101 -4.90 -2.72 -1.98
C PHE A 101 -5.00 -1.55 -1.01
N ILE A 102 -6.22 -1.14 -0.62
CA ILE A 102 -6.42 -0.03 0.31
C ILE A 102 -5.83 -0.36 1.68
N LYS A 103 -5.97 -1.59 2.16
CA LYS A 103 -5.30 -2.04 3.39
C LYS A 103 -3.78 -1.88 3.31
N GLY A 104 -3.18 -2.29 2.18
CA GLY A 104 -1.77 -2.08 1.91
C GLY A 104 -1.40 -0.60 1.90
N LEU A 105 -2.16 0.23 1.19
CA LEU A 105 -1.99 1.68 1.12
C LEU A 105 -1.95 2.31 2.51
N LEU A 106 -2.93 2.00 3.36
CA LEU A 106 -2.98 2.52 4.73
C LEU A 106 -1.80 2.02 5.57
N LYS A 107 -1.35 0.77 5.39
CA LYS A 107 -0.14 0.26 6.05
C LYS A 107 1.11 1.00 5.61
N GLY A 108 1.23 1.32 4.33
CA GLY A 108 2.33 2.11 3.77
C GLY A 108 2.37 3.49 4.42
N ILE A 109 1.26 4.22 4.38
CA ILE A 109 1.15 5.55 5.00
C ILE A 109 1.43 5.53 6.51
N LEU A 110 0.94 4.51 7.23
CA LEU A 110 1.18 4.40 8.68
C LEU A 110 2.63 4.04 9.02
N SER A 111 3.40 3.54 8.05
CA SER A 111 4.74 3.04 8.30
C SER A 111 5.80 4.14 8.40
N SER A 112 5.55 5.34 7.89
CA SER A 112 6.43 6.51 8.05
C SER A 112 6.62 6.88 9.53
N GLY A 113 5.60 6.64 10.36
CA GLY A 113 5.57 6.98 11.78
C GLY A 113 5.01 8.38 12.05
N ASP A 114 5.18 9.28 11.07
CA ASP A 114 4.66 10.65 10.99
C ASP A 114 4.01 10.83 9.60
N ILE A 115 2.70 11.07 9.54
CA ILE A 115 2.00 11.35 8.29
C ILE A 115 2.07 12.84 8.02
N ASN A 116 2.43 13.23 6.80
CA ASN A 116 2.50 14.62 6.38
C ASN A 116 1.31 15.08 5.53
N ASP A 117 1.23 16.40 5.32
CA ASP A 117 0.19 17.04 4.52
C ASP A 117 0.09 16.46 3.10
N GLN A 118 1.21 16.08 2.49
CA GLN A 118 1.20 15.52 1.13
C GLN A 118 0.58 14.13 1.08
N GLU A 119 0.88 13.27 2.05
CA GLU A 119 0.28 11.94 2.15
C GLU A 119 -1.24 12.04 2.38
N VAL A 120 -1.69 12.93 3.28
CA VAL A 120 -3.13 13.14 3.51
C VAL A 120 -3.81 13.68 2.26
N TYR A 121 -3.21 14.68 1.60
CA TYR A 121 -3.75 15.23 0.36
C TYR A 121 -3.84 14.17 -0.75
N LYS A 122 -2.78 13.37 -0.96
CA LYS A 122 -2.82 12.33 -1.99
C LYS A 122 -3.75 11.19 -1.64
N LEU A 123 -3.87 10.82 -0.36
CA LEU A 123 -4.87 9.85 0.09
C LEU A 123 -6.29 10.37 -0.15
N LYS A 124 -6.54 11.66 0.11
CA LYS A 124 -7.81 12.33 -0.23
C LYS A 124 -8.10 12.21 -1.73
N GLN A 125 -7.16 12.59 -2.58
CA GLN A 125 -7.31 12.49 -4.03
C GLN A 125 -7.54 11.05 -4.50
N PHE A 126 -6.81 10.09 -3.92
CA PHE A 126 -6.99 8.68 -4.21
C PHE A 126 -8.42 8.22 -3.91
N LEU A 127 -8.98 8.58 -2.75
CA LEU A 127 -10.36 8.22 -2.35
C LEU A 127 -11.43 8.93 -3.20
N GLU A 128 -11.19 10.18 -3.59
CA GLU A 128 -12.11 10.95 -4.47
C GLU A 128 -12.18 10.39 -5.89
N ASN A 129 -11.05 9.90 -6.40
CA ASN A 129 -10.95 9.34 -7.75
C ASN A 129 -11.32 7.86 -7.85
N GLN A 130 -11.77 7.23 -6.76
CA GLN A 130 -12.26 5.85 -6.83
C GLN A 130 -13.57 5.80 -7.61
N ASP A 131 -13.70 4.87 -8.56
CA ASP A 131 -14.95 4.67 -9.31
C ASP A 131 -15.83 3.55 -8.73
N ASP A 132 -15.27 2.66 -7.90
CA ASP A 132 -16.00 1.54 -7.28
C ASP A 132 -16.88 2.01 -6.11
N GLU A 133 -18.20 1.99 -6.30
CA GLU A 133 -19.19 2.37 -5.30
C GLU A 133 -19.15 1.52 -4.01
N ASN A 134 -18.78 0.24 -4.09
CA ASN A 134 -18.63 -0.61 -2.90
C ASN A 134 -17.42 -0.17 -2.07
N LEU A 135 -16.33 0.25 -2.71
CA LEU A 135 -15.17 0.80 -2.01
C LEU A 135 -15.49 2.16 -1.42
N LYS A 136 -16.09 3.07 -2.20
CA LYS A 136 -16.55 4.37 -1.69
C LYS A 136 -17.39 4.20 -0.42
N SER A 137 -18.39 3.32 -0.46
CA SER A 137 -19.25 3.06 0.70
C SER A 137 -18.48 2.52 1.91
N LYS A 138 -17.53 1.60 1.69
CA LYS A 138 -16.73 1.00 2.77
C LYS A 138 -15.74 1.97 3.41
N PHE A 139 -15.18 2.86 2.61
CA PHE A 139 -14.16 3.82 3.03
C PHE A 139 -14.73 5.23 3.22
N ASN A 140 -16.06 5.40 3.18
CA ASN A 140 -16.72 6.70 3.33
C ASN A 140 -16.37 7.38 4.66
N GLY A 141 -16.31 6.61 5.76
CA GLY A 141 -15.90 7.16 7.05
C GLY A 141 -14.44 7.66 7.09
N LEU A 142 -13.54 6.99 6.35
CA LEU A 142 -12.17 7.47 6.18
C LEU A 142 -12.14 8.76 5.37
N LYS A 143 -12.91 8.81 4.27
CA LYS A 143 -13.03 10.00 3.42
C LYS A 143 -13.57 11.20 4.20
N GLU A 144 -14.66 11.03 4.95
CA GLU A 144 -15.25 12.09 5.77
C GLU A 144 -14.28 12.61 6.84
N LEU A 145 -13.51 11.70 7.45
CA LEU A 145 -12.47 12.09 8.40
C LEU A 145 -11.37 12.92 7.74
N ILE A 146 -10.89 12.49 6.57
CA ILE A 146 -9.86 13.19 5.81
C ILE A 146 -10.37 14.55 5.32
N ASP A 147 -11.60 14.63 4.82
CA ASP A 147 -12.21 15.90 4.39
C ASP A 147 -12.27 16.91 5.54
N LYS A 148 -12.53 16.43 6.77
CA LYS A 148 -12.53 17.27 7.97
C LYS A 148 -11.12 17.70 8.39
N ILE A 149 -10.17 16.77 8.41
CA ILE A 149 -8.76 17.06 8.76
C ILE A 149 -8.14 18.03 7.76
N TRP A 150 -8.49 17.92 6.48
CA TRP A 150 -7.92 18.74 5.40
C TRP A 150 -8.63 20.10 5.22
N GLU A 151 -9.62 20.45 6.06
CA GLU A 151 -10.49 21.61 5.85
C GLU A 151 -9.70 22.94 5.80
N ASP A 152 -8.66 23.07 6.61
CA ASP A 152 -7.81 24.27 6.66
C ASP A 152 -6.52 24.16 5.82
N GLY A 153 -6.38 23.05 5.08
CA GLY A 153 -5.27 22.79 4.15
C GLY A 153 -3.95 22.38 4.81
N LYS A 154 -3.95 22.02 6.09
CA LYS A 154 -2.80 21.48 6.83
C LYS A 154 -3.27 20.40 7.80
N VAL A 155 -2.35 19.58 8.29
CA VAL A 155 -2.64 18.53 9.27
C VAL A 155 -1.83 18.80 10.52
N ASP A 156 -2.51 19.03 11.64
CA ASP A 156 -1.85 19.19 12.93
C ASP A 156 -1.61 17.87 13.69
N ASP A 157 -0.83 17.92 14.76
CA ASP A 157 -0.48 16.73 15.57
C ASP A 157 -1.69 15.99 16.14
N ALA A 158 -2.78 16.71 16.45
CA ALA A 158 -3.99 16.11 17.01
C ALA A 158 -4.81 15.41 15.91
N GLU A 159 -4.96 16.05 14.76
CA GLU A 159 -5.59 15.50 13.56
C GLU A 159 -4.85 14.27 13.06
N PHE A 160 -3.51 14.34 13.02
CA PHE A 160 -2.65 13.21 12.71
C PHE A 160 -2.92 12.00 13.60
N ARG A 161 -2.99 12.20 14.92
CA ARG A 161 -3.28 11.10 15.87
C ARG A 161 -4.65 10.46 15.62
N ILE A 162 -5.66 11.30 15.37
CA ILE A 162 -7.02 10.81 15.08
C ILE A 162 -7.02 9.99 13.79
N LEU A 163 -6.37 10.47 12.72
CA LEU A 163 -6.25 9.75 11.46
C LEU A 163 -5.51 8.43 11.63
N LYS A 164 -4.39 8.45 12.36
CA LYS A 164 -3.56 7.28 12.66
C LYS A 164 -4.35 6.19 13.38
N ASP A 165 -5.07 6.56 14.45
CA ASP A 165 -5.89 5.63 15.23
C ASP A 165 -7.02 5.04 14.37
N TYR A 166 -7.70 5.89 13.59
CA TYR A 166 -8.78 5.45 12.71
C TYR A 166 -8.29 4.46 11.64
N MET A 167 -7.18 4.75 10.96
CA MET A 167 -6.61 3.85 9.95
C MET A 167 -6.12 2.55 10.58
N GLY A 168 -5.54 2.61 11.78
CA GLY A 168 -5.13 1.41 12.54
C GLY A 168 -6.31 0.48 12.83
N LEU A 169 -7.45 1.03 13.29
CA LEU A 169 -8.68 0.27 13.50
C LEU A 169 -9.22 -0.30 12.19
N LEU A 170 -9.22 0.50 11.13
CA LEU A 170 -9.71 0.11 9.81
C LEU A 170 -8.92 -1.08 9.24
N ILE A 171 -7.59 -1.09 9.37
CA ILE A 171 -6.74 -2.21 8.90
C ILE A 171 -7.06 -3.53 9.60
N GLN A 172 -7.54 -3.51 10.85
CA GLN A 172 -7.90 -4.72 11.60
C GLN A 172 -9.23 -5.34 11.15
N VAL A 173 -10.13 -4.53 10.60
CA VAL A 173 -11.49 -4.96 10.21
C VAL A 173 -11.65 -5.20 8.70
N VAL A 174 -10.65 -4.82 7.89
CA VAL A 174 -10.60 -4.99 6.43
C VAL A 174 -9.79 -6.24 6.06
#